data_AF-A0A9D3NH39-F1
#
_entry.id   AF-A0A9D3NH39-F1
#
_cell.length_a   1.000
_cell.length_b   1.000
_cell.length_c   1.000
_cell.angle_alpha   90.00
_cell.angle_beta   90.00
_cell.angle_gamma   90.00
#
_symmetry.space_group_name_H-M   'P 1'
#
loop_
_entity.id
_entity.type
_entity.pdbx_description
1 polymer ?
#
loop_
_entity_poly.entity_id
_entity_poly.type
_entity_poly.pdbx_seq_one_letter_code
_entity_poly.pdbx_strand_id
1 'polypeptide(L)'
;MMKKRTGIKTSSLDFDALEEKARLKRQYKMMQGDLEASIIHFQDIIRKQCLEENQLRKECKKLEEKLRVPQSQRLRQADIRCVQQLRALLKRRDELDKCVEKERLIQVKLEQKIQSVQKKLEEHKRKAHARHTEEVTHKLENKLERTLIRHNKKVVKKHQLKEEIEKLQKDHVHFQQLHHCQHEELQKVQQEIAELMTMIEEEHDVREKILTKLENLKEKNEKNKKKRLQQIAEVDELKRQLEVEQRLDKFIETKCRERKGLEEAQLRRGEEKFIFYYRYLTEQRREIEDLKAEIRSTKEEMEKLRDRRSEEPPTLNQQRDIESQIQELTEILDQLNTGVSDLYHEIGCDPPLDKVLSCPGWLKDSSLTIHLRLLAQKTSELVAVQNFIKFKDQDQELAQVPALVVQPPAEQPLEFSDMDQVSIPDYDKRPLTLEELRQFVTKMILEKEKVKREARVKRARLKKSQGSVHPKTLTQ
;
A
#
# COMPACT_ATOMS: atom_id res chain seq x y z
N MET A 1 204.32 94.49 96.94
CA MET A 1 205.07 95.29 97.95
C MET A 1 206.23 94.45 98.51
N MET A 2 207.25 95.09 99.08
CA MET A 2 208.14 94.65 100.21
C MET A 2 208.55 93.14 100.36
N LYS A 3 209.80 92.75 100.67
CA LYS A 3 211.12 93.42 100.72
C LYS A 3 212.24 92.37 101.00
N LYS A 4 213.51 92.70 100.66
CA LYS A 4 214.79 92.00 101.00
C LYS A 4 215.00 90.62 100.33
N ARG A 5 216.11 90.30 99.64
CA ARG A 5 217.41 90.97 99.38
C ARG A 5 218.43 90.99 100.53
N THR A 6 219.37 90.03 100.50
CA THR A 6 220.82 90.15 100.78
C THR A 6 221.56 89.18 99.83
N GLY A 7 222.88 89.29 99.68
CA GLY A 7 223.67 88.37 98.84
C GLY A 7 225.18 88.69 98.85
N ILE A 8 226.01 87.68 98.55
CA ILE A 8 227.48 87.75 98.43
C ILE A 8 227.88 86.93 97.16
N LYS A 9 229.03 87.22 96.55
CA LYS A 9 229.43 86.77 95.20
C LYS A 9 230.27 85.48 95.18
N THR A 10 230.14 84.64 94.13
CA THR A 10 231.27 84.04 93.35
C THR A 10 230.82 83.30 92.06
N SER A 11 231.73 83.19 91.07
CA SER A 11 231.87 82.14 90.04
C SER A 11 230.72 81.71 89.08
N SER A 12 230.22 82.63 88.25
CA SER A 12 230.27 82.57 86.77
C SER A 12 229.87 81.34 85.89
N LEU A 13 229.26 80.24 86.36
CA LEU A 13 229.09 79.02 85.51
C LEU A 13 227.70 78.31 85.48
N ASP A 14 226.61 78.94 85.94
CA ASP A 14 225.37 78.22 86.35
C ASP A 14 224.05 78.57 85.60
N PHE A 15 224.08 79.12 84.38
CA PHE A 15 222.84 79.65 83.75
C PHE A 15 221.97 78.62 83.00
N ASP A 16 222.57 77.73 82.20
CA ASP A 16 221.80 76.95 81.19
C ASP A 16 221.01 75.75 81.75
N ALA A 17 221.37 75.23 82.93
CA ALA A 17 220.79 74.00 83.49
C ALA A 17 219.34 74.11 83.99
N LEU A 18 218.75 75.32 83.97
CA LEU A 18 217.46 75.61 84.59
C LEU A 18 216.24 75.49 83.65
N GLU A 19 216.41 75.66 82.34
CA GLU A 19 215.28 75.77 81.39
C GLU A 19 214.72 74.40 80.96
N GLU A 20 215.59 73.44 80.65
CA GLU A 20 215.27 72.02 80.35
C GLU A 20 214.27 71.41 81.36
N LYS A 21 214.54 71.66 82.66
CA LYS A 21 213.77 71.18 83.81
C LYS A 21 212.31 71.67 83.82
N ALA A 22 211.99 72.78 83.15
CA ALA A 22 210.64 73.30 83.05
C ALA A 22 209.79 72.57 81.99
N ARG A 23 210.41 72.08 80.91
CA ARG A 23 209.74 71.40 79.80
C ARG A 23 209.18 70.04 80.22
N LEU A 24 210.04 69.19 80.80
CA LEU A 24 209.69 67.86 81.32
C LEU A 24 208.50 67.90 82.30
N LYS A 25 208.46 68.89 83.20
CA LYS A 25 207.36 69.08 84.15
C LYS A 25 205.99 69.33 83.50
N ARG A 26 205.94 69.99 82.34
CA ARG A 26 204.67 70.21 81.61
C ARG A 26 204.19 68.92 80.95
N GLN A 27 205.11 68.16 80.36
CA GLN A 27 204.80 66.93 79.63
C GLN A 27 204.27 65.83 80.57
N TYR A 28 204.89 65.67 81.75
CA TYR A 28 204.39 64.79 82.80
C TYR A 28 202.95 65.13 83.22
N LYS A 29 202.62 66.43 83.34
CA LYS A 29 201.30 66.87 83.78
C LYS A 29 200.18 66.63 82.76
N MET A 30 200.46 66.69 81.46
CA MET A 30 199.46 66.30 80.45
C MET A 30 199.23 64.79 80.46
N MET A 31 200.30 63.99 80.45
CA MET A 31 200.22 62.52 80.48
C MET A 31 199.50 61.99 81.74
N GLN A 32 199.64 62.67 82.88
CA GLN A 32 198.86 62.37 84.08
C GLN A 32 197.36 62.65 83.89
N GLY A 33 197.00 63.77 83.23
CA GLY A 33 195.60 64.09 82.93
C GLY A 33 194.96 63.11 81.94
N ASP A 34 195.71 62.68 80.91
CA ASP A 34 195.25 61.67 79.95
C ASP A 34 195.01 60.31 80.63
N LEU A 35 195.88 59.93 81.58
CA LEU A 35 195.72 58.74 82.41
C LEU A 35 194.48 58.82 83.30
N GLU A 36 194.27 59.95 83.99
CA GLU A 36 193.10 60.19 84.83
C GLU A 36 191.79 60.16 84.00
N ALA A 37 191.77 60.77 82.81
CA ALA A 37 190.64 60.72 81.89
C ALA A 37 190.35 59.29 81.38
N SER A 38 191.40 58.52 81.04
CA SER A 38 191.26 57.13 80.62
C SER A 38 190.71 56.24 81.74
N ILE A 39 191.14 56.45 82.99
CA ILE A 39 190.62 55.74 84.17
C ILE A 39 189.11 56.00 84.34
N ILE A 40 188.67 57.26 84.23
CA ILE A 40 187.25 57.62 84.33
C ILE A 40 186.43 56.95 83.21
N HIS A 41 186.93 56.97 81.98
CA HIS A 41 186.27 56.32 80.84
C HIS A 41 186.10 54.80 81.04
N PHE A 42 187.14 54.11 81.53
CA PHE A 42 187.03 52.68 81.86
C PHE A 42 186.06 52.41 83.02
N GLN A 43 186.04 53.26 84.05
CA GLN A 43 185.09 53.13 85.16
C GLN A 43 183.63 53.26 84.70
N ASP A 44 183.31 54.19 83.80
CA ASP A 44 181.95 54.34 83.28
C ASP A 44 181.55 53.22 82.29
N ILE A 45 182.49 52.61 81.56
CA ILE A 45 182.23 51.38 80.80
C ILE A 45 181.89 50.22 81.74
N ILE A 46 182.70 50.00 82.78
CA ILE A 46 182.45 48.96 83.80
C ILE A 46 181.09 49.19 84.47
N ARG A 47 180.76 50.45 84.81
CA ARG A 47 179.48 50.82 85.43
C ARG A 47 178.28 50.50 84.53
N LYS A 48 178.40 50.73 83.21
CA LYS A 48 177.36 50.35 82.22
C LYS A 48 177.23 48.82 82.10
N GLN A 49 178.35 48.11 81.98
CA GLN A 49 178.36 46.64 81.90
C GLN A 49 177.75 46.00 83.15
N CYS A 50 178.08 46.48 84.35
CA CYS A 50 177.45 46.01 85.59
C CYS A 50 175.96 46.31 85.67
N LEU A 51 175.46 47.40 85.07
CA LEU A 51 174.02 47.69 85.00
C LEU A 51 173.30 46.73 84.04
N GLU A 52 173.89 46.46 82.87
CA GLU A 52 173.37 45.52 81.88
C GLU A 52 173.35 44.08 82.40
N GLU A 53 174.43 43.62 83.03
CA GLU A 53 174.50 42.31 83.69
C GLU A 53 173.42 42.17 84.77
N ASN A 54 173.17 43.22 85.55
CA ASN A 54 172.10 43.25 86.55
C ASN A 54 170.68 43.31 85.94
N GLN A 55 170.51 43.77 84.70
CA GLN A 55 169.25 43.66 83.97
C GLN A 55 169.07 42.22 83.46
N LEU A 56 170.05 41.67 82.74
CA LEU A 56 170.02 40.29 82.24
C LEU A 56 169.78 39.27 83.35
N ARG A 57 170.46 39.40 84.50
CA ARG A 57 170.22 38.54 85.69
C ARG A 57 168.79 38.63 86.25
N LYS A 58 168.10 39.78 86.11
CA LYS A 58 166.68 39.92 86.47
C LYS A 58 165.77 39.28 85.43
N GLU A 59 166.14 39.29 84.15
CA GLU A 59 165.36 38.64 83.10
C GLU A 59 165.50 37.12 83.12
N CYS A 60 166.70 36.57 83.34
CA CYS A 60 166.90 35.14 83.57
C CYS A 60 166.01 34.62 84.71
N LYS A 61 165.98 35.31 85.87
CA LYS A 61 165.09 34.94 86.99
C LYS A 61 163.59 34.98 86.62
N LYS A 62 163.13 36.00 85.89
CA LYS A 62 161.75 36.07 85.39
C LYS A 62 161.42 34.93 84.42
N LEU A 63 162.39 34.48 83.62
CA LEU A 63 162.22 33.35 82.69
C LEU A 63 162.22 32.01 83.45
N GLU A 64 163.09 31.82 84.44
CA GLU A 64 163.09 30.67 85.35
C GLU A 64 161.75 30.54 86.10
N GLU A 65 161.22 31.65 86.65
CA GLU A 65 159.90 31.69 87.30
C GLU A 65 158.78 31.31 86.32
N LYS A 66 158.79 31.88 85.11
CA LYS A 66 157.83 31.53 84.04
C LYS A 66 157.92 30.06 83.61
N LEU A 67 159.10 29.46 83.62
CA LEU A 67 159.30 28.04 83.29
C LEU A 67 158.87 27.13 84.46
N ARG A 68 159.08 27.57 85.70
CA ARG A 68 158.73 26.84 86.92
C ARG A 68 157.23 26.72 87.15
N VAL A 69 156.43 27.70 86.71
CA VAL A 69 154.96 27.66 86.87
C VAL A 69 154.33 26.47 86.12
N PRO A 70 154.52 26.26 84.80
CA PRO A 70 154.07 25.04 84.10
C PRO A 70 154.65 23.74 84.68
N GLN A 71 155.87 23.78 85.22
CA GLN A 71 156.49 22.63 85.88
C GLN A 71 155.94 22.33 87.29
N SER A 72 155.01 23.14 87.81
CA SER A 72 154.36 22.91 89.10
C SER A 72 153.63 21.56 89.13
N GLN A 73 153.89 20.76 90.16
CA GLN A 73 153.29 19.43 90.33
C GLN A 73 151.76 19.48 90.36
N ARG A 74 151.17 20.56 90.90
CA ARG A 74 149.71 20.76 90.96
C ARG A 74 149.09 20.95 89.58
N LEU A 75 149.78 21.66 88.66
CA LEU A 75 149.33 21.85 87.28
C LEU A 75 149.44 20.53 86.50
N ARG A 76 150.60 19.86 86.53
CA ARG A 76 150.77 18.55 85.87
C ARG A 76 149.75 17.50 86.34
N GLN A 77 149.39 17.50 87.64
CA GLN A 77 148.32 16.64 88.15
C GLN A 77 146.91 17.07 87.71
N ALA A 78 146.65 18.36 87.48
CA ALA A 78 145.41 18.81 86.84
C ALA A 78 145.36 18.34 85.38
N ASP A 79 146.43 18.56 84.60
CA ASP A 79 146.52 18.16 83.20
C ASP A 79 146.30 16.65 83.01
N ILE A 80 146.95 15.81 83.84
CA ILE A 80 146.75 14.35 83.83
C ILE A 80 145.29 13.98 84.09
N ARG A 81 144.61 14.64 85.04
CA ARG A 81 143.19 14.40 85.33
C ARG A 81 142.29 14.87 84.19
N CYS A 82 142.56 16.02 83.59
CA CYS A 82 141.83 16.50 82.42
C CYS A 82 142.01 15.58 81.21
N VAL A 83 143.23 15.08 80.95
CA VAL A 83 143.49 14.09 79.90
C VAL A 83 142.79 12.75 80.19
N GLN A 84 142.73 12.31 81.44
CA GLN A 84 141.98 11.11 81.84
C GLN A 84 140.46 11.30 81.65
N GLN A 85 139.91 12.47 82.02
CA GLN A 85 138.50 12.82 81.80
C GLN A 85 138.17 12.89 80.31
N LEU A 86 139.01 13.53 79.49
CA LEU A 86 138.84 13.58 78.04
C LEU A 86 138.89 12.17 77.41
N ARG A 87 139.80 11.29 77.86
CA ARG A 87 139.83 9.89 77.42
C ARG A 87 138.56 9.12 77.80
N ALA A 88 137.99 9.37 78.98
CA ALA A 88 136.73 8.76 79.39
C ALA A 88 135.53 9.27 78.57
N LEU A 89 135.47 10.58 78.29
CA LEU A 89 134.45 11.19 77.44
C LEU A 89 134.54 10.71 75.98
N LEU A 90 135.76 10.57 75.44
CA LEU A 90 135.97 10.00 74.09
C LEU A 90 135.50 8.55 74.01
N LYS A 91 135.84 7.69 74.98
CA LYS A 91 135.31 6.32 75.04
C LYS A 91 133.78 6.29 75.08
N ARG A 92 133.16 7.12 75.92
CA ARG A 92 131.70 7.22 76.03
C ARG A 92 131.06 7.72 74.73
N ARG A 93 131.69 8.64 74.01
CA ARG A 93 131.27 9.06 72.67
C ARG A 93 131.32 7.87 71.70
N ASP A 94 132.45 7.17 71.63
CA ASP A 94 132.64 6.02 70.72
C ASP A 94 131.70 4.84 71.04
N GLU A 95 131.20 4.75 72.27
CA GLU A 95 130.15 3.82 72.70
C GLU A 95 128.76 4.27 72.26
N LEU A 96 128.44 5.57 72.42
CA LEU A 96 127.20 6.17 71.94
C LEU A 96 127.07 6.12 70.41
N ASP A 97 128.14 6.43 69.68
CA ASP A 97 128.19 6.34 68.22
C ASP A 97 127.87 4.92 67.74
N LYS A 98 128.43 3.89 68.41
CA LYS A 98 128.12 2.47 68.15
C LYS A 98 126.67 2.09 68.48
N CYS A 99 126.01 2.78 69.39
CA CYS A 99 124.58 2.59 69.66
C CYS A 99 123.71 3.29 68.59
N VAL A 100 124.06 4.53 68.23
CA VAL A 100 123.40 5.27 67.14
C VAL A 100 123.47 4.51 65.81
N GLU A 101 124.60 3.91 65.45
CA GLU A 101 124.70 3.08 64.24
C GLU A 101 123.85 1.81 64.31
N LYS A 102 123.70 1.17 65.49
CA LYS A 102 122.77 0.04 65.65
C LYS A 102 121.33 0.49 65.48
N GLU A 103 120.96 1.65 66.02
CA GLU A 103 119.61 2.21 65.88
C GLU A 103 119.32 2.62 64.43
N ARG A 104 120.27 3.25 63.72
CA ARG A 104 120.18 3.54 62.27
C ARG A 104 119.96 2.26 61.46
N LEU A 105 120.72 1.20 61.75
CA LEU A 105 120.55 -0.12 61.10
C LEU A 105 119.20 -0.78 61.43
N ILE A 106 118.56 -0.45 62.55
CA ILE A 106 117.21 -0.90 62.90
C ILE A 106 116.15 -0.04 62.19
N GLN A 107 116.31 1.29 62.16
CA GLN A 107 115.44 2.23 61.45
C GLN A 107 115.31 1.85 59.97
N VAL A 108 116.43 1.67 59.26
CA VAL A 108 116.43 1.26 57.83
C VAL A 108 115.71 -0.08 57.62
N LYS A 109 115.85 -1.05 58.53
CA LYS A 109 115.12 -2.34 58.44
C LYS A 109 113.62 -2.18 58.70
N LEU A 110 113.23 -1.27 59.60
CA LEU A 110 111.83 -0.95 59.86
C LEU A 110 111.21 -0.19 58.68
N GLU A 111 111.91 0.77 58.08
CA GLU A 111 111.48 1.49 56.88
C GLU A 111 111.27 0.54 55.69
N GLN A 112 112.22 -0.36 55.42
CA GLN A 112 112.06 -1.41 54.40
C GLN A 112 110.83 -2.30 54.66
N LYS A 113 110.57 -2.64 55.93
CA LYS A 113 109.38 -3.42 56.32
C LYS A 113 108.09 -2.62 56.15
N ILE A 114 108.08 -1.33 56.49
CA ILE A 114 106.96 -0.40 56.29
C ILE A 114 106.65 -0.27 54.80
N GLN A 115 107.66 -0.02 53.96
CA GLN A 115 107.49 0.05 52.49
C GLN A 115 106.95 -1.27 51.91
N SER A 116 107.43 -2.42 52.38
CA SER A 116 106.92 -3.74 51.97
C SER A 116 105.45 -3.96 52.37
N VAL A 117 105.06 -3.52 53.56
CA VAL A 117 103.66 -3.60 54.03
C VAL A 117 102.76 -2.62 53.28
N GLN A 118 103.22 -1.38 53.05
CA GLN A 118 102.51 -0.38 52.24
C GLN A 118 102.27 -0.88 50.81
N LYS A 119 103.29 -1.45 50.15
CA LYS A 119 103.16 -2.03 48.80
C LYS A 119 102.12 -3.15 48.75
N LYS A 120 102.11 -4.06 49.74
CA LYS A 120 101.11 -5.13 49.87
C LYS A 120 99.71 -4.59 50.18
N LEU A 121 99.59 -3.54 50.98
CA LEU A 121 98.32 -2.88 51.30
C LEU A 121 97.71 -2.22 50.06
N GLU A 122 98.49 -1.48 49.27
CA GLU A 122 98.02 -0.89 48.01
C GLU A 122 97.67 -1.95 46.97
N GLU A 123 98.41 -3.05 46.88
CA GLU A 123 98.05 -4.20 46.04
C GLU A 123 96.72 -4.82 46.49
N HIS A 124 96.49 -4.98 47.79
CA HIS A 124 95.23 -5.51 48.33
C HIS A 124 94.06 -4.54 48.10
N LYS A 125 94.25 -3.22 48.28
CA LYS A 125 93.25 -2.20 47.94
C LYS A 125 92.86 -2.27 46.47
N ARG A 126 93.84 -2.31 45.56
CA ARG A 126 93.62 -2.44 44.11
C ARG A 126 92.84 -3.71 43.77
N LYS A 127 93.20 -4.86 44.35
CA LYS A 127 92.47 -6.13 44.16
C LYS A 127 91.05 -6.10 44.73
N ALA A 128 90.82 -5.45 45.87
CA ALA A 128 89.49 -5.28 46.44
C ALA A 128 88.62 -4.33 45.61
N HIS A 129 89.18 -3.23 45.08
CA HIS A 129 88.48 -2.32 44.18
C HIS A 129 88.14 -3.00 42.85
N ALA A 130 89.09 -3.73 42.24
CA ALA A 130 88.87 -4.51 41.02
C ALA A 130 87.70 -5.49 41.17
N ARG A 131 87.72 -6.32 42.23
CA ARG A 131 86.62 -7.25 42.56
C ARG A 131 85.28 -6.53 42.75
N HIS A 132 85.27 -5.39 43.43
CA HIS A 132 84.04 -4.62 43.59
C HIS A 132 83.51 -4.09 42.26
N THR A 133 84.39 -3.61 41.37
CA THR A 133 83.99 -3.19 40.02
C THR A 133 83.51 -4.37 39.16
N GLU A 134 84.18 -5.52 39.21
CA GLU A 134 83.79 -6.78 38.52
C GLU A 134 82.40 -7.27 39.00
N GLU A 135 82.17 -7.25 40.32
CA GLU A 135 80.86 -7.55 40.89
C GLU A 135 79.77 -6.58 40.42
N VAL A 136 80.08 -5.29 40.31
CA VAL A 136 79.13 -4.26 39.88
C VAL A 136 78.86 -4.35 38.38
N THR A 137 79.87 -4.57 37.53
CA THR A 137 79.67 -4.81 36.09
C THR A 137 78.84 -6.06 35.86
N HIS A 138 79.17 -7.20 36.49
CA HIS A 138 78.35 -8.42 36.37
C HIS A 138 76.92 -8.24 36.86
N LYS A 139 76.68 -7.44 37.92
CA LYS A 139 75.33 -7.11 38.40
C LYS A 139 74.57 -6.17 37.44
N LEU A 140 75.26 -5.36 36.64
CA LEU A 140 74.67 -4.50 35.61
C LEU A 140 74.44 -5.25 34.29
N GLU A 141 75.39 -6.09 33.86
CA GLU A 141 75.26 -7.01 32.72
C GLU A 141 74.07 -7.95 32.91
N ASN A 142 73.94 -8.61 34.07
CA ASN A 142 72.80 -9.45 34.41
C ASN A 142 71.46 -8.69 34.38
N LYS A 143 71.45 -7.38 34.72
CA LYS A 143 70.24 -6.56 34.62
C LYS A 143 69.94 -6.23 33.16
N LEU A 144 70.96 -5.85 32.39
CA LEU A 144 70.85 -5.52 30.97
C LEU A 144 70.35 -6.71 30.15
N GLU A 145 70.96 -7.89 30.31
CA GLU A 145 70.53 -9.14 29.67
C GLU A 145 69.07 -9.45 30.00
N ARG A 146 68.68 -9.39 31.29
CA ARG A 146 67.28 -9.59 31.70
C ARG A 146 66.33 -8.56 31.10
N THR A 147 66.75 -7.31 30.88
CA THR A 147 65.94 -6.31 30.16
C THR A 147 65.88 -6.55 28.66
N LEU A 148 66.97 -7.00 28.02
CA LEU A 148 67.02 -7.36 26.61
C LEU A 148 66.13 -8.58 26.32
N ILE A 149 66.20 -9.64 27.13
CA ILE A 149 65.31 -10.81 27.02
C ILE A 149 63.84 -10.39 27.16
N ARG A 150 63.51 -9.49 28.10
CA ARG A 150 62.15 -8.94 28.25
C ARG A 150 61.74 -8.07 27.05
N HIS A 151 62.65 -7.29 26.49
CA HIS A 151 62.41 -6.47 25.29
C HIS A 151 62.14 -7.36 24.08
N ASN A 152 63.00 -8.34 23.81
CA ASN A 152 62.87 -9.26 22.69
C ASN A 152 61.56 -10.07 22.77
N LYS A 153 61.16 -10.53 23.97
CA LYS A 153 59.83 -11.15 24.18
C LYS A 153 58.66 -10.20 23.87
N LYS A 154 58.77 -8.90 24.18
CA LYS A 154 57.78 -7.89 23.77
C LYS A 154 57.79 -7.62 22.26
N VAL A 155 58.96 -7.64 21.61
CA VAL A 155 59.09 -7.45 20.16
C VAL A 155 58.48 -8.62 19.39
N VAL A 156 58.75 -9.87 19.79
CA VAL A 156 58.12 -11.07 19.20
C VAL A 156 56.59 -11.00 19.36
N LYS A 157 56.08 -10.70 20.57
CA LYS A 157 54.62 -10.56 20.74
C LYS A 157 54.03 -9.39 19.94
N LYS A 158 54.77 -8.28 19.75
CA LYS A 158 54.36 -7.17 18.87
C LYS A 158 54.32 -7.59 17.39
N HIS A 159 55.18 -8.52 16.96
CA HIS A 159 55.15 -9.07 15.61
C HIS A 159 53.94 -9.99 15.42
N GLN A 160 53.69 -10.91 16.35
CA GLN A 160 52.52 -11.80 16.33
C GLN A 160 51.20 -11.02 16.26
N LEU A 161 51.05 -9.99 17.11
CA LEU A 161 49.88 -9.12 17.09
C LEU A 161 49.73 -8.33 15.78
N LYS A 162 50.80 -8.06 15.03
CA LYS A 162 50.70 -7.47 13.68
C LYS A 162 50.19 -8.49 12.67
N GLU A 163 50.70 -9.72 12.70
CA GLU A 163 50.26 -10.80 11.81
C GLU A 163 48.78 -11.14 12.03
N GLU A 164 48.32 -11.14 13.29
CA GLU A 164 46.90 -11.25 13.66
C GLU A 164 46.07 -10.09 13.09
N ILE A 165 46.53 -8.84 13.21
CA ILE A 165 45.85 -7.66 12.65
C ILE A 165 45.81 -7.72 11.12
N GLU A 166 46.91 -8.07 10.45
CA GLU A 166 46.98 -8.19 9.00
C GLU A 166 46.09 -9.32 8.46
N LYS A 167 45.91 -10.40 9.23
CA LYS A 167 44.91 -11.43 8.92
C LYS A 167 43.49 -10.86 9.06
N LEU A 168 43.16 -10.27 10.21
CA LEU A 168 41.83 -9.72 10.46
C LEU A 168 41.44 -8.61 9.46
N GLN A 169 42.41 -7.85 8.95
CA GLN A 169 42.21 -6.87 7.87
C GLN A 169 41.86 -7.54 6.53
N LYS A 170 42.52 -8.65 6.17
CA LYS A 170 42.18 -9.44 4.96
C LYS A 170 40.80 -10.07 5.10
N ASP A 171 40.51 -10.68 6.26
CA ASP A 171 39.21 -11.27 6.57
C ASP A 171 38.10 -10.19 6.48
N HIS A 172 38.32 -8.99 7.06
CA HIS A 172 37.38 -7.86 6.98
C HIS A 172 37.13 -7.38 5.54
N VAL A 173 38.17 -7.21 4.72
CA VAL A 173 38.00 -6.82 3.30
C VAL A 173 37.21 -7.89 2.54
N HIS A 174 37.46 -9.17 2.81
CA HIS A 174 36.70 -10.27 2.21
C HIS A 174 35.22 -10.25 2.64
N PHE A 175 34.91 -10.01 3.92
CA PHE A 175 33.52 -9.85 4.38
C PHE A 175 32.83 -8.63 3.77
N GLN A 176 33.54 -7.51 3.57
CA GLN A 176 32.99 -6.34 2.87
C GLN A 176 32.68 -6.65 1.40
N GLN A 177 33.55 -7.38 0.70
CA GLN A 177 33.31 -7.84 -0.66
C GLN A 177 32.09 -8.77 -0.73
N LEU A 178 32.01 -9.78 0.16
CA LEU A 178 30.88 -10.70 0.22
C LEU A 178 29.55 -9.98 0.48
N HIS A 179 29.53 -9.03 1.43
CA HIS A 179 28.35 -8.21 1.70
C HIS A 179 27.96 -7.35 0.50
N HIS A 180 28.93 -6.82 -0.26
CA HIS A 180 28.65 -6.06 -1.48
C HIS A 180 27.99 -6.94 -2.56
N CYS A 181 28.54 -8.14 -2.83
CA CYS A 181 27.96 -9.09 -3.77
C CYS A 181 26.54 -9.52 -3.36
N GLN A 182 26.34 -9.85 -2.07
CA GLN A 182 25.01 -10.19 -1.54
C GLN A 182 24.01 -9.03 -1.66
N HIS A 183 24.48 -7.78 -1.55
CA HIS A 183 23.63 -6.60 -1.77
C HIS A 183 23.26 -6.43 -3.24
N GLU A 184 24.17 -6.69 -4.18
CA GLU A 184 23.85 -6.69 -5.61
C GLU A 184 22.87 -7.80 -6.01
N GLU A 185 23.05 -9.02 -5.48
CA GLU A 185 22.13 -10.14 -5.69
C GLU A 185 20.73 -9.79 -5.17
N LEU A 186 20.65 -9.19 -3.97
CA LEU A 186 19.39 -8.73 -3.38
C LEU A 186 18.74 -7.61 -4.20
N GLN A 187 19.52 -6.68 -4.79
CA GLN A 187 18.99 -5.66 -5.71
C GLN A 187 18.46 -6.29 -7.01
N LYS A 188 19.16 -7.28 -7.59
CA LYS A 188 18.72 -7.99 -8.80
C LYS A 188 17.39 -8.72 -8.55
N VAL A 189 17.27 -9.47 -7.45
CA VAL A 189 16.01 -10.12 -7.07
C VAL A 189 14.89 -9.11 -6.78
N GLN A 190 15.19 -7.92 -6.25
CA GLN A 190 14.20 -6.85 -6.11
C GLN A 190 13.73 -6.27 -7.46
N GLN A 191 14.61 -6.20 -8.46
CA GLN A 191 14.26 -5.80 -9.82
C GLN A 191 13.40 -6.87 -10.51
N GLU A 192 13.80 -8.14 -10.46
CA GLU A 192 13.01 -9.28 -10.96
C GLU A 192 11.60 -9.33 -10.36
N ILE A 193 11.47 -9.08 -9.04
CA ILE A 193 10.16 -9.00 -8.38
C ILE A 193 9.35 -7.79 -8.86
N ALA A 194 9.97 -6.64 -9.12
CA ALA A 194 9.27 -5.47 -9.67
C ALA A 194 8.77 -5.73 -11.10
N GLU A 195 9.58 -6.31 -11.96
CA GLU A 195 9.22 -6.71 -13.33
C GLU A 195 8.07 -7.72 -13.33
N LEU A 196 8.17 -8.77 -12.48
CA LEU A 196 7.10 -9.75 -12.28
C LEU A 196 5.79 -9.11 -11.79
N MET A 197 5.84 -8.12 -10.88
CA MET A 197 4.65 -7.39 -10.47
C MET A 197 4.03 -6.61 -11.62
N THR A 198 4.82 -5.90 -12.43
CA THR A 198 4.27 -5.16 -13.59
C THR A 198 3.63 -6.08 -14.63
N MET A 199 4.23 -7.25 -14.93
CA MET A 199 3.60 -8.24 -15.83
C MET A 199 2.30 -8.81 -15.24
N ILE A 200 2.26 -9.08 -13.93
CA ILE A 200 1.03 -9.54 -13.25
C ILE A 200 -0.06 -8.47 -13.29
N GLU A 201 0.29 -7.19 -13.14
CA GLU A 201 -0.62 -6.06 -13.27
C GLU A 201 -1.18 -5.96 -14.70
N GLU A 202 -0.32 -6.06 -15.74
CA GLU A 202 -0.76 -6.09 -17.15
C GLU A 202 -1.68 -7.28 -17.47
N GLU A 203 -1.36 -8.49 -17.01
CA GLU A 203 -2.22 -9.67 -17.17
C GLU A 203 -3.58 -9.49 -16.47
N HIS A 204 -3.59 -8.90 -15.27
CA HIS A 204 -4.82 -8.57 -14.55
C HIS A 204 -5.67 -7.56 -15.33
N ASP A 205 -5.03 -6.52 -15.88
CA ASP A 205 -5.68 -5.47 -16.66
C ASP A 205 -6.31 -6.05 -17.95
N VAL A 206 -5.62 -6.97 -18.63
CA VAL A 206 -6.14 -7.76 -19.76
C VAL A 206 -7.31 -8.66 -19.33
N ARG A 207 -7.21 -9.33 -18.18
CA ARG A 207 -8.28 -10.18 -17.65
C ARG A 207 -9.54 -9.39 -17.35
N GLU A 208 -9.43 -8.19 -16.78
CA GLU A 208 -10.60 -7.32 -16.53
C GLU A 208 -11.21 -6.78 -17.82
N LYS A 209 -10.40 -6.45 -18.83
CA LYS A 209 -10.87 -6.11 -20.19
C LYS A 209 -11.57 -7.28 -20.90
N ILE A 210 -11.31 -8.53 -20.51
CA ILE A 210 -12.04 -9.72 -20.98
C ILE A 210 -13.33 -9.94 -20.18
N LEU A 211 -13.27 -9.88 -18.84
CA LEU A 211 -14.42 -10.09 -17.96
C LEU A 211 -15.54 -9.07 -18.21
N THR A 212 -15.18 -7.79 -18.39
CA THR A 212 -16.14 -6.72 -18.75
C THR A 212 -16.78 -6.95 -20.12
N LYS A 213 -16.03 -7.39 -21.14
CA LYS A 213 -16.59 -7.78 -22.45
C LYS A 213 -17.55 -8.96 -22.32
N LEU A 214 -17.19 -9.98 -21.53
CA LEU A 214 -17.99 -11.17 -21.30
C LEU A 214 -19.31 -10.84 -20.58
N GLU A 215 -19.30 -9.94 -19.60
CA GLU A 215 -20.51 -9.49 -18.91
C GLU A 215 -21.43 -8.68 -19.84
N ASN A 216 -20.86 -7.77 -20.65
CA ASN A 216 -21.59 -7.04 -21.69
C ASN A 216 -22.24 -7.99 -22.73
N LEU A 217 -21.63 -9.14 -23.02
CA LEU A 217 -22.21 -10.15 -23.91
C LEU A 217 -23.33 -10.96 -23.24
N LYS A 218 -23.21 -11.31 -21.95
CA LYS A 218 -24.32 -11.90 -21.18
C LYS A 218 -25.53 -10.97 -21.15
N GLU A 219 -25.32 -9.70 -20.85
CA GLU A 219 -26.39 -8.71 -20.71
C GLU A 219 -27.12 -8.49 -22.05
N LYS A 220 -26.37 -8.45 -23.16
CA LYS A 220 -26.94 -8.48 -24.53
C LYS A 220 -27.71 -9.77 -24.81
N ASN A 221 -27.21 -10.94 -24.41
CA ASN A 221 -27.90 -12.21 -24.62
C ASN A 221 -29.20 -12.32 -23.80
N GLU A 222 -29.24 -11.88 -22.54
CA GLU A 222 -30.48 -11.83 -21.76
C GLU A 222 -31.47 -10.77 -22.31
N LYS A 223 -31.00 -9.62 -22.80
CA LYS A 223 -31.84 -8.66 -23.54
C LYS A 223 -32.42 -9.27 -24.81
N ASN A 224 -31.63 -10.01 -25.59
CA ASN A 224 -32.09 -10.71 -26.80
C ASN A 224 -33.06 -11.85 -26.50
N LYS A 225 -32.84 -12.61 -25.42
CA LYS A 225 -33.74 -13.65 -24.92
C LYS A 225 -35.09 -13.08 -24.48
N LYS A 226 -35.09 -11.96 -23.75
CA LYS A 226 -36.32 -11.21 -23.40
C LYS A 226 -37.07 -10.73 -24.65
N LYS A 227 -36.36 -10.15 -25.64
CA LYS A 227 -36.97 -9.79 -26.94
C LYS A 227 -37.58 -10.98 -27.67
N ARG A 228 -36.91 -12.13 -27.73
CA ARG A 228 -37.46 -13.36 -28.34
C ARG A 228 -38.73 -13.85 -27.62
N LEU A 229 -38.77 -13.77 -26.28
CA LEU A 229 -39.97 -14.12 -25.51
C LEU A 229 -41.13 -13.15 -25.77
N GLN A 230 -40.85 -11.85 -25.93
CA GLN A 230 -41.85 -10.86 -26.35
C GLN A 230 -42.38 -11.15 -27.76
N GLN A 231 -41.51 -11.45 -28.72
CA GLN A 231 -41.88 -11.81 -30.09
C GLN A 231 -42.70 -13.10 -30.16
N ILE A 232 -42.41 -14.09 -29.30
CA ILE A 232 -43.22 -15.32 -29.22
C ILE A 232 -44.64 -14.99 -28.71
N ALA A 233 -44.76 -14.18 -27.65
CA ALA A 233 -46.06 -13.78 -27.11
C ALA A 233 -46.88 -12.95 -28.11
N GLU A 234 -46.24 -12.06 -28.87
CA GLU A 234 -46.85 -11.30 -29.97
C GLU A 234 -47.34 -12.23 -31.09
N VAL A 235 -46.51 -13.19 -31.52
CA VAL A 235 -46.88 -14.19 -32.53
C VAL A 235 -48.01 -15.11 -32.05
N ASP A 236 -48.05 -15.49 -30.77
CA ASP A 236 -49.13 -16.31 -30.22
C ASP A 236 -50.44 -15.53 -30.06
N GLU A 237 -50.39 -14.22 -29.84
CA GLU A 237 -51.58 -13.36 -29.87
C GLU A 237 -52.08 -13.14 -31.31
N LEU A 238 -51.20 -12.93 -32.29
CA LEU A 238 -51.56 -12.88 -33.71
C LEU A 238 -52.17 -14.20 -34.21
N LYS A 239 -51.70 -15.36 -33.71
CA LYS A 239 -52.35 -16.66 -33.97
C LYS A 239 -53.78 -16.72 -33.42
N ARG A 240 -54.02 -16.23 -32.20
CA ARG A 240 -55.37 -16.19 -31.61
C ARG A 240 -56.31 -15.31 -32.41
N GLN A 241 -55.84 -14.16 -32.86
CA GLN A 241 -56.61 -13.24 -33.72
C GLN A 241 -56.96 -13.94 -35.04
N LEU A 242 -55.98 -14.55 -35.71
CA LEU A 242 -56.21 -15.34 -36.93
C LEU A 242 -57.13 -16.56 -36.71
N GLU A 243 -57.07 -17.22 -35.55
CA GLU A 243 -58.02 -18.29 -35.20
C GLU A 243 -59.45 -17.75 -35.04
N VAL A 244 -59.63 -16.58 -34.45
CA VAL A 244 -60.95 -15.93 -34.32
C VAL A 244 -61.48 -15.51 -35.68
N GLU A 245 -60.65 -14.93 -36.55
CA GLU A 245 -60.99 -14.61 -37.94
C GLU A 245 -61.38 -15.88 -38.72
N GLN A 246 -60.57 -16.95 -38.66
CA GLN A 246 -60.92 -18.22 -39.32
C GLN A 246 -62.19 -18.88 -38.78
N ARG A 247 -62.54 -18.69 -37.49
CA ARG A 247 -63.81 -19.15 -36.92
C ARG A 247 -64.98 -18.29 -37.41
N LEU A 248 -64.77 -16.97 -37.53
CA LEU A 248 -65.75 -16.03 -38.09
C LEU A 248 -66.01 -16.31 -39.58
N ASP A 249 -64.96 -16.50 -40.39
CA ASP A 249 -65.07 -16.88 -41.80
C ASP A 249 -65.84 -18.18 -41.98
N LYS A 250 -65.50 -19.24 -41.21
CA LYS A 250 -66.24 -20.52 -41.25
C LYS A 250 -67.70 -20.35 -40.81
N PHE A 251 -67.98 -19.49 -39.84
CA PHE A 251 -69.35 -19.17 -39.44
C PHE A 251 -70.12 -18.42 -40.53
N ILE A 252 -69.51 -17.41 -41.16
CA ILE A 252 -70.08 -16.66 -42.29
C ILE A 252 -70.32 -17.60 -43.46
N GLU A 253 -69.35 -18.43 -43.84
CA GLU A 253 -69.47 -19.40 -44.93
C GLU A 253 -70.60 -20.40 -44.66
N THR A 254 -70.67 -20.93 -43.43
CA THR A 254 -71.76 -21.83 -43.00
C THR A 254 -73.12 -21.14 -43.07
N LYS A 255 -73.24 -19.90 -42.58
CA LYS A 255 -74.50 -19.12 -42.63
C LYS A 255 -74.89 -18.70 -44.05
N CYS A 256 -73.92 -18.43 -44.92
CA CYS A 256 -74.15 -18.24 -46.36
C CYS A 256 -74.59 -19.54 -47.05
N ARG A 257 -74.03 -20.69 -46.66
CA ARG A 257 -74.42 -22.01 -47.17
C ARG A 257 -75.82 -22.42 -46.68
N GLU A 258 -76.16 -22.15 -45.43
CA GLU A 258 -77.53 -22.30 -44.90
C GLU A 258 -78.54 -21.43 -45.64
N ARG A 259 -78.22 -20.15 -45.90
CA ARG A 259 -79.08 -19.25 -46.68
C ARG A 259 -79.29 -19.75 -48.11
N LYS A 260 -78.22 -20.16 -48.81
CA LYS A 260 -78.32 -20.77 -50.15
C LYS A 260 -79.14 -22.05 -50.13
N GLY A 261 -78.91 -22.94 -49.15
CA GLY A 261 -79.71 -24.17 -49.00
C GLY A 261 -81.19 -23.90 -48.70
N LEU A 262 -81.50 -22.83 -47.97
CA LEU A 262 -82.88 -22.39 -47.74
C LEU A 262 -83.52 -21.79 -49.01
N GLU A 263 -82.76 -21.00 -49.77
CA GLU A 263 -83.16 -20.41 -51.05
C GLU A 263 -83.39 -21.49 -52.12
N GLU A 264 -82.49 -22.46 -52.24
CA GLU A 264 -82.64 -23.67 -53.06
C GLU A 264 -83.85 -24.52 -52.61
N ALA A 265 -84.08 -24.68 -51.30
CA ALA A 265 -85.23 -25.42 -50.78
C ALA A 265 -86.56 -24.65 -50.91
N GLN A 266 -86.53 -23.33 -51.04
CA GLN A 266 -87.69 -22.51 -51.42
C GLN A 266 -87.94 -22.59 -52.92
N LEU A 267 -86.89 -22.54 -53.75
CA LEU A 267 -86.98 -22.70 -55.20
C LEU A 267 -87.54 -24.09 -55.55
N ARG A 268 -87.01 -25.17 -54.98
CA ARG A 268 -87.56 -26.53 -55.17
C ARG A 268 -89.01 -26.64 -54.73
N ARG A 269 -89.42 -26.03 -53.61
CA ARG A 269 -90.85 -25.98 -53.23
C ARG A 269 -91.70 -25.11 -54.15
N GLY A 270 -91.10 -24.17 -54.90
CA GLY A 270 -91.72 -23.46 -56.01
C GLY A 270 -91.87 -24.36 -57.24
N GLU A 271 -90.83 -25.10 -57.60
CA GLU A 271 -90.80 -26.06 -58.72
C GLU A 271 -91.77 -27.23 -58.49
N GLU A 272 -91.81 -27.82 -57.31
CA GLU A 272 -92.77 -28.86 -56.91
C GLU A 272 -94.23 -28.38 -57.03
N LYS A 273 -94.50 -27.15 -56.57
CA LYS A 273 -95.81 -26.51 -56.75
C LYS A 273 -96.12 -26.25 -58.22
N PHE A 274 -95.14 -25.78 -58.99
CA PHE A 274 -95.30 -25.53 -60.42
C PHE A 274 -95.59 -26.83 -61.19
N ILE A 275 -94.88 -27.92 -60.89
CA ILE A 275 -95.12 -29.26 -61.44
C ILE A 275 -96.52 -29.77 -61.06
N PHE A 276 -96.95 -29.57 -59.82
CA PHE A 276 -98.31 -29.93 -59.37
C PHE A 276 -99.39 -29.14 -60.11
N TYR A 277 -99.26 -27.82 -60.21
CA TYR A 277 -100.17 -26.95 -60.98
C TYR A 277 -100.17 -27.30 -62.47
N TYR A 278 -99.01 -27.57 -63.06
CA TYR A 278 -98.89 -27.96 -64.46
C TYR A 278 -99.62 -29.29 -64.72
N ARG A 279 -99.44 -30.29 -63.83
CA ARG A 279 -100.16 -31.57 -63.94
C ARG A 279 -101.68 -31.39 -63.86
N TYR A 280 -102.16 -30.57 -62.92
CA TYR A 280 -103.59 -30.23 -62.81
C TYR A 280 -104.12 -29.55 -64.08
N LEU A 281 -103.36 -28.60 -64.65
CA LEU A 281 -103.72 -27.92 -65.90
C LEU A 281 -103.69 -28.84 -67.13
N THR A 282 -102.86 -29.89 -67.15
CA THR A 282 -102.94 -30.93 -68.20
C THR A 282 -104.13 -31.86 -68.03
N GLU A 283 -104.51 -32.22 -66.80
CA GLU A 283 -105.70 -33.06 -66.55
C GLU A 283 -106.99 -32.32 -66.98
N GLN A 284 -107.14 -31.06 -66.57
CA GLN A 284 -108.22 -30.16 -66.99
C GLN A 284 -108.24 -29.95 -68.53
N ARG A 285 -107.07 -29.94 -69.18
CA ARG A 285 -107.00 -29.84 -70.64
C ARG A 285 -107.54 -31.10 -71.33
N ARG A 286 -107.27 -32.29 -70.78
CA ARG A 286 -107.81 -33.55 -71.32
C ARG A 286 -109.34 -33.59 -71.17
N GLU A 287 -109.87 -33.24 -70.00
CA GLU A 287 -111.33 -33.15 -69.79
C GLU A 287 -112.01 -32.20 -70.80
N ILE A 288 -111.38 -31.07 -71.12
CA ILE A 288 -111.85 -30.13 -72.14
C ILE A 288 -111.79 -30.72 -73.57
N GLU A 289 -110.87 -31.63 -73.85
CA GLU A 289 -110.74 -32.29 -75.17
C GLU A 289 -111.69 -33.48 -75.32
N ASP A 290 -111.93 -34.22 -74.23
CA ASP A 290 -112.94 -35.28 -74.12
C ASP A 290 -114.36 -34.69 -74.34
N LEU A 291 -114.71 -33.62 -73.61
CA LEU A 291 -115.99 -32.89 -73.81
C LEU A 291 -116.15 -32.32 -75.23
N LYS A 292 -115.05 -31.91 -75.88
CA LYS A 292 -115.08 -31.47 -77.29
C LYS A 292 -115.28 -32.62 -78.27
N ALA A 293 -114.97 -33.87 -77.92
CA ALA A 293 -115.31 -35.03 -78.75
C ALA A 293 -116.81 -35.34 -78.68
N GLU A 294 -117.40 -35.29 -77.49
CA GLU A 294 -118.83 -35.50 -77.25
C GLU A 294 -119.71 -34.47 -77.98
N ILE A 295 -119.29 -33.19 -77.98
CA ILE A 295 -119.92 -32.09 -78.75
C ILE A 295 -119.82 -32.28 -80.28
N ARG A 296 -118.86 -33.07 -80.78
CA ARG A 296 -118.78 -33.41 -82.21
C ARG A 296 -119.72 -34.55 -82.56
N SER A 297 -119.75 -35.62 -81.75
CA SER A 297 -120.66 -36.77 -81.95
C SER A 297 -122.13 -36.32 -82.00
N THR A 298 -122.56 -35.50 -81.05
CA THR A 298 -123.94 -34.98 -80.98
C THR A 298 -124.32 -34.07 -82.15
N LYS A 299 -123.37 -33.34 -82.75
CA LYS A 299 -123.61 -32.58 -83.98
C LYS A 299 -123.76 -33.48 -85.21
N GLU A 300 -123.01 -34.57 -85.30
CA GLU A 300 -123.12 -35.52 -86.41
C GLU A 300 -124.39 -36.39 -86.36
N GLU A 301 -125.09 -36.45 -85.23
CA GLU A 301 -126.44 -37.02 -85.13
C GLU A 301 -127.53 -36.02 -85.54
N MET A 302 -127.39 -34.74 -85.15
CA MET A 302 -128.32 -33.67 -85.51
C MET A 302 -128.48 -33.50 -87.03
N GLU A 303 -127.38 -33.54 -87.80
CA GLU A 303 -127.46 -33.37 -89.26
C GLU A 303 -128.17 -34.57 -89.93
N LYS A 304 -127.98 -35.80 -89.42
CA LYS A 304 -128.63 -37.02 -89.96
C LYS A 304 -130.14 -37.06 -89.79
N LEU A 305 -130.70 -36.28 -88.86
CA LEU A 305 -132.14 -36.14 -88.64
C LEU A 305 -132.79 -35.06 -89.54
N ARG A 306 -131.98 -34.22 -90.20
CA ARG A 306 -132.44 -33.04 -90.94
C ARG A 306 -132.97 -33.38 -92.34
N ASP A 307 -132.32 -34.30 -93.04
CA ASP A 307 -132.57 -34.63 -94.46
C ASP A 307 -133.81 -35.53 -94.72
N ARG A 308 -134.63 -35.81 -93.70
CA ARG A 308 -135.75 -36.78 -93.80
C ARG A 308 -137.15 -36.20 -93.57
N ARG A 309 -137.34 -34.88 -93.58
CA ARG A 309 -138.59 -34.28 -93.09
C ARG A 309 -139.12 -33.10 -93.91
N SER A 310 -139.50 -33.35 -95.17
CA SER A 310 -140.29 -32.40 -95.97
C SER A 310 -141.22 -33.12 -96.97
N GLU A 311 -142.39 -33.56 -96.50
CA GLU A 311 -143.63 -33.74 -97.28
C GLU A 311 -144.81 -34.04 -96.31
N GLU A 312 -145.54 -32.98 -95.93
CA GLU A 312 -146.99 -32.91 -95.59
C GLU A 312 -147.68 -33.82 -94.50
N PRO A 313 -148.93 -33.53 -94.04
CA PRO A 313 -149.65 -32.24 -93.91
C PRO A 313 -150.23 -32.00 -92.45
N PRO A 314 -151.50 -31.58 -92.14
CA PRO A 314 -151.70 -30.35 -91.34
C PRO A 314 -152.75 -30.39 -90.17
N THR A 315 -152.83 -29.30 -89.40
CA THR A 315 -154.03 -28.79 -88.66
C THR A 315 -153.67 -27.43 -88.04
N LEU A 316 -154.34 -26.28 -88.14
CA LEU A 316 -155.73 -25.81 -88.35
C LEU A 316 -156.70 -25.91 -87.15
N ASN A 317 -157.49 -24.83 -86.98
CA ASN A 317 -158.67 -24.65 -86.11
C ASN A 317 -158.50 -24.37 -84.60
N GLN A 318 -157.41 -23.73 -84.13
CA GLN A 318 -157.39 -23.08 -82.79
C GLN A 318 -156.77 -21.67 -82.72
N GLN A 319 -156.04 -21.19 -83.73
CA GLN A 319 -155.35 -19.90 -83.63
C GLN A 319 -156.25 -18.66 -83.82
N ARG A 320 -157.30 -18.71 -84.66
CA ARG A 320 -158.12 -17.51 -84.96
C ARG A 320 -158.87 -16.95 -83.75
N ASP A 321 -159.40 -17.82 -82.90
CA ASP A 321 -160.14 -17.39 -81.71
C ASP A 321 -159.20 -16.75 -80.67
N ILE A 322 -157.96 -17.23 -80.61
CA ILE A 322 -156.88 -16.67 -79.77
C ILE A 322 -156.36 -15.34 -80.35
N GLU A 323 -156.17 -15.25 -81.68
CA GLU A 323 -155.76 -14.01 -82.35
C GLU A 323 -156.80 -12.89 -82.16
N SER A 324 -158.10 -13.22 -82.19
CA SER A 324 -159.18 -12.27 -81.86
C SER A 324 -159.09 -11.76 -80.41
N GLN A 325 -158.85 -12.65 -79.44
CA GLN A 325 -158.71 -12.27 -78.04
C GLN A 325 -157.42 -11.46 -77.77
N ILE A 326 -156.34 -11.75 -78.50
CA ILE A 326 -155.09 -10.98 -78.42
C ILE A 326 -155.30 -9.55 -78.95
N GLN A 327 -156.13 -9.32 -79.98
CA GLN A 327 -156.43 -7.95 -80.43
C GLN A 327 -157.19 -7.14 -79.37
N GLU A 328 -158.28 -7.66 -78.79
CA GLU A 328 -159.00 -6.95 -77.70
C GLU A 328 -158.09 -6.69 -76.49
N LEU A 329 -157.28 -7.68 -76.08
CA LEU A 329 -156.36 -7.52 -74.95
C LEU A 329 -155.24 -6.52 -75.24
N THR A 330 -154.78 -6.39 -76.49
CA THR A 330 -153.77 -5.38 -76.87
C THR A 330 -154.36 -3.97 -76.80
N GLU A 331 -155.59 -3.78 -77.28
CA GLU A 331 -156.26 -2.47 -77.27
C GLU A 331 -156.58 -1.98 -75.84
N ILE A 332 -156.83 -2.89 -74.90
CA ILE A 332 -156.90 -2.57 -73.45
C ILE A 332 -155.50 -2.27 -72.88
N LEU A 333 -154.45 -2.99 -73.32
CA LEU A 333 -153.08 -2.77 -72.84
C LEU A 333 -152.54 -1.40 -73.24
N ASP A 334 -152.85 -0.92 -74.45
CA ASP A 334 -152.42 0.40 -74.93
C ASP A 334 -153.16 1.54 -74.21
N GLN A 335 -154.43 1.37 -73.87
CA GLN A 335 -155.15 2.30 -72.98
C GLN A 335 -154.51 2.36 -71.58
N LEU A 336 -154.10 1.22 -71.03
CA LEU A 336 -153.42 1.15 -69.73
C LEU A 336 -152.01 1.76 -69.77
N ASN A 337 -151.23 1.50 -70.83
CA ASN A 337 -149.93 2.14 -71.05
C ASN A 337 -150.04 3.65 -71.17
N THR A 338 -151.10 4.16 -71.82
CA THR A 338 -151.37 5.59 -71.94
C THR A 338 -151.58 6.20 -70.54
N GLY A 339 -152.53 5.67 -69.76
CA GLY A 339 -152.81 6.18 -68.41
C GLY A 339 -151.66 6.03 -67.40
N VAL A 340 -150.81 5.00 -67.55
CA VAL A 340 -149.58 4.87 -66.74
C VAL A 340 -148.51 5.89 -67.17
N SER A 341 -148.45 6.25 -68.46
CA SER A 341 -147.57 7.31 -68.96
C SER A 341 -148.01 8.69 -68.47
N ASP A 342 -149.32 8.95 -68.42
CA ASP A 342 -149.89 10.19 -67.87
C ASP A 342 -149.55 10.35 -66.38
N LEU A 343 -149.69 9.28 -65.58
CA LEU A 343 -149.25 9.27 -64.17
C LEU A 343 -147.73 9.46 -64.02
N TYR A 344 -146.93 8.95 -64.96
CA TYR A 344 -145.50 9.22 -65.01
C TYR A 344 -145.20 10.72 -65.22
N HIS A 345 -146.04 11.38 -66.02
CA HIS A 345 -145.92 12.80 -66.35
C HIS A 345 -146.38 13.72 -65.20
N GLU A 346 -147.31 13.27 -64.34
CA GLU A 346 -147.86 14.08 -63.23
C GLU A 346 -147.02 13.99 -61.93
N ILE A 347 -146.33 12.87 -61.68
CA ILE A 347 -145.59 12.63 -60.41
C ILE A 347 -144.16 13.23 -60.43
N GLY A 348 -143.76 13.89 -61.52
CA GLY A 348 -142.50 14.65 -61.59
C GLY A 348 -141.22 13.81 -61.76
N CYS A 349 -141.36 12.59 -62.27
CA CYS A 349 -140.23 11.74 -62.67
C CYS A 349 -139.93 11.93 -64.17
N ASP A 350 -139.17 12.97 -64.53
CA ASP A 350 -138.77 13.25 -65.93
C ASP A 350 -138.13 12.02 -66.61
N PRO A 351 -138.67 11.55 -67.75
CA PRO A 351 -138.05 10.51 -68.58
C PRO A 351 -136.98 11.12 -69.52
N PRO A 352 -135.96 10.35 -69.95
CA PRO A 352 -136.14 9.43 -71.08
C PRO A 352 -135.74 7.99 -70.72
N LEU A 353 -136.50 6.94 -71.06
CA LEU A 353 -137.03 6.54 -72.38
C LEU A 353 -135.94 6.22 -73.43
N ASP A 354 -136.15 5.14 -74.18
CA ASP A 354 -135.61 4.88 -75.52
C ASP A 354 -134.11 5.14 -75.78
N LYS A 355 -133.26 4.59 -74.91
CA LYS A 355 -131.99 4.05 -75.39
C LYS A 355 -131.74 2.60 -74.97
N VAL A 356 -131.90 1.73 -75.97
CA VAL A 356 -131.45 0.34 -76.02
C VAL A 356 -132.21 -0.62 -75.09
N LEU A 357 -133.53 -0.47 -75.05
CA LEU A 357 -134.38 -1.64 -75.33
C LEU A 357 -134.15 -2.06 -76.79
N SER A 358 -133.13 -2.89 -77.01
CA SER A 358 -132.85 -3.61 -78.25
C SER A 358 -131.90 -4.76 -77.89
N CYS A 359 -132.17 -6.03 -78.21
CA CYS A 359 -133.26 -6.68 -78.94
C CYS A 359 -133.27 -8.18 -78.55
N PRO A 360 -134.21 -9.03 -79.03
CA PRO A 360 -135.64 -8.93 -78.79
C PRO A 360 -136.20 -10.27 -78.26
N GLY A 361 -136.89 -10.29 -77.11
CA GLY A 361 -137.20 -11.59 -76.46
C GLY A 361 -138.28 -11.58 -75.39
N TRP A 362 -139.40 -10.89 -75.67
CA TRP A 362 -140.73 -10.92 -75.00
C TRP A 362 -140.82 -10.85 -73.46
N LEU A 363 -141.93 -10.27 -72.98
CA LEU A 363 -142.18 -10.01 -71.56
C LEU A 363 -141.95 -11.23 -70.65
N LYS A 364 -141.30 -10.97 -69.51
CA LYS A 364 -141.49 -11.75 -68.28
C LYS A 364 -141.84 -10.81 -67.13
N ASP A 365 -142.71 -11.29 -66.26
CA ASP A 365 -143.41 -10.52 -65.21
C ASP A 365 -142.46 -9.87 -64.18
N SER A 366 -141.22 -10.34 -64.15
CA SER A 366 -140.11 -9.78 -63.35
C SER A 366 -139.88 -8.29 -63.60
N SER A 367 -140.09 -7.77 -64.83
CA SER A 367 -139.84 -6.35 -65.12
C SER A 367 -140.93 -5.44 -64.53
N LEU A 368 -142.20 -5.79 -64.72
CA LEU A 368 -143.34 -5.05 -64.15
C LEU A 368 -143.29 -5.09 -62.62
N THR A 369 -142.90 -6.24 -62.06
CA THR A 369 -142.68 -6.42 -60.61
C THR A 369 -141.63 -5.46 -60.03
N ILE A 370 -140.57 -5.15 -60.77
CA ILE A 370 -139.52 -4.20 -60.32
C ILE A 370 -140.08 -2.77 -60.30
N HIS A 371 -140.83 -2.35 -61.32
CA HIS A 371 -141.41 -1.01 -61.37
C HIS A 371 -142.47 -0.81 -60.28
N LEU A 372 -143.40 -1.77 -60.11
CA LEU A 372 -144.39 -1.75 -59.03
C LEU A 372 -143.75 -1.79 -57.64
N ARG A 373 -142.63 -2.50 -57.45
CA ARG A 373 -141.89 -2.51 -56.18
C ARG A 373 -141.24 -1.16 -55.89
N LEU A 374 -140.66 -0.49 -56.88
CA LEU A 374 -140.09 0.85 -56.71
C LEU A 374 -141.17 1.88 -56.35
N LEU A 375 -142.31 1.81 -57.05
CA LEU A 375 -143.47 2.66 -56.80
C LEU A 375 -144.01 2.45 -55.38
N ALA A 376 -144.27 1.19 -55.00
CA ALA A 376 -144.76 0.84 -53.67
C ALA A 376 -143.80 1.26 -52.55
N GLN A 377 -142.48 1.13 -52.74
CA GLN A 377 -141.48 1.62 -51.79
C GLN A 377 -141.62 3.13 -51.58
N LYS A 378 -141.71 3.92 -52.64
CA LYS A 378 -141.89 5.38 -52.53
C LYS A 378 -143.21 5.77 -51.87
N THR A 379 -144.30 5.06 -52.16
CA THR A 379 -145.58 5.27 -51.45
C THR A 379 -145.48 4.93 -49.97
N SER A 380 -144.77 3.86 -49.58
CA SER A 380 -144.53 3.53 -48.16
C SER A 380 -143.65 4.55 -47.44
N GLU A 381 -142.62 5.09 -48.10
CA GLU A 381 -141.79 6.17 -47.56
C GLU A 381 -142.62 7.45 -47.29
N LEU A 382 -143.53 7.81 -48.21
CA LEU A 382 -144.46 8.94 -48.02
C LEU A 382 -145.46 8.70 -46.87
N VAL A 383 -146.00 7.48 -46.73
CA VAL A 383 -146.88 7.12 -45.61
C VAL A 383 -146.13 7.13 -44.27
N ALA A 384 -144.86 6.73 -44.22
CA ALA A 384 -144.04 6.82 -43.02
C ALA A 384 -143.85 8.27 -42.55
N VAL A 385 -143.58 9.20 -43.49
CA VAL A 385 -143.52 10.64 -43.20
C VAL A 385 -144.87 11.17 -42.72
N GLN A 386 -145.99 10.75 -43.34
CA GLN A 386 -147.33 11.15 -42.92
C GLN A 386 -147.68 10.66 -41.50
N ASN A 387 -147.27 9.45 -41.13
CA ASN A 387 -147.48 8.91 -39.79
C ASN A 387 -146.60 9.59 -38.74
N PHE A 388 -145.36 9.94 -39.08
CA PHE A 388 -144.47 10.72 -38.19
C PHE A 388 -145.03 12.12 -37.91
N ILE A 389 -145.71 12.74 -38.89
CA ILE A 389 -146.44 14.00 -38.70
C ILE A 389 -147.68 13.81 -37.79
N LYS A 390 -148.38 12.67 -37.88
CA LYS A 390 -149.60 12.38 -37.12
C LYS A 390 -149.39 11.95 -35.66
N PHE A 391 -148.21 11.49 -35.26
CA PHE A 391 -147.96 11.04 -33.89
C PHE A 391 -146.94 11.88 -33.11
N LYS A 392 -146.75 13.13 -33.56
CA LYS A 392 -146.15 14.21 -32.77
C LYS A 392 -146.93 14.52 -31.48
N ASP A 393 -148.12 13.94 -31.31
CA ASP A 393 -149.03 14.16 -30.18
C ASP A 393 -148.89 13.15 -29.02
N GLN A 394 -148.12 12.04 -29.13
CA GLN A 394 -148.05 11.04 -28.02
C GLN A 394 -146.68 10.37 -27.72
N ASP A 395 -146.44 9.11 -28.13
CA ASP A 395 -145.71 8.11 -27.31
C ASP A 395 -144.80 7.11 -28.07
N GLN A 396 -143.79 6.49 -27.42
CA GLN A 396 -142.85 5.53 -28.05
C GLN A 396 -142.08 4.59 -27.07
N GLU A 397 -141.68 3.37 -27.52
CA GLU A 397 -141.04 2.29 -26.70
C GLU A 397 -139.74 1.63 -27.30
N LEU A 398 -139.47 0.31 -27.11
CA LEU A 398 -138.11 -0.29 -26.82
C LEU A 398 -137.48 -1.37 -27.79
N ALA A 399 -136.20 -1.73 -27.49
CA ALA A 399 -135.49 -3.06 -27.58
C ALA A 399 -134.72 -3.55 -28.87
N GLN A 400 -133.77 -4.54 -28.90
CA GLN A 400 -132.68 -5.14 -28.02
C GLN A 400 -131.86 -6.29 -28.74
N VAL A 401 -130.51 -6.50 -28.55
CA VAL A 401 -129.71 -7.80 -28.73
C VAL A 401 -128.26 -7.78 -28.06
N PRO A 402 -127.63 -8.89 -27.54
CA PRO A 402 -126.22 -8.94 -26.96
C PRO A 402 -125.27 -10.18 -27.26
N ALA A 403 -123.96 -10.21 -26.79
CA ALA A 403 -122.95 -11.35 -26.85
C ALA A 403 -121.65 -11.26 -25.91
N LEU A 404 -120.84 -12.35 -25.68
CA LEU A 404 -119.71 -12.59 -24.67
C LEU A 404 -118.57 -13.63 -25.15
N VAL A 405 -117.45 -14.13 -24.52
CA VAL A 405 -116.30 -13.78 -23.54
C VAL A 405 -115.35 -15.03 -23.22
N VAL A 406 -113.99 -14.92 -22.96
CA VAL A 406 -113.12 -15.48 -21.81
C VAL A 406 -111.54 -15.68 -22.03
N GLN A 407 -110.72 -16.14 -21.02
CA GLN A 407 -109.20 -16.32 -20.91
C GLN A 407 -108.78 -17.51 -19.93
N PRO A 408 -107.57 -17.74 -19.24
CA PRO A 408 -106.16 -17.16 -19.19
C PRO A 408 -104.82 -18.09 -19.19
N PRO A 409 -104.03 -18.51 -18.11
CA PRO A 409 -102.50 -18.48 -18.09
C PRO A 409 -101.62 -19.63 -17.37
N ALA A 410 -100.28 -19.39 -17.13
CA ALA A 410 -99.26 -19.98 -16.13
C ALA A 410 -98.31 -21.19 -16.53
N GLU A 411 -97.14 -21.62 -15.91
CA GLU A 411 -96.22 -21.19 -14.78
C GLU A 411 -94.70 -21.74 -14.80
N GLN A 412 -93.95 -21.97 -13.66
CA GLN A 412 -92.45 -22.22 -13.49
C GLN A 412 -92.07 -23.23 -12.30
N PRO A 413 -90.91 -23.34 -11.52
CA PRO A 413 -89.46 -22.86 -11.50
C PRO A 413 -88.33 -23.89 -10.98
N LEU A 414 -87.19 -23.46 -10.31
CA LEU A 414 -86.15 -24.16 -9.42
C LEU A 414 -84.79 -24.75 -9.99
N GLU A 415 -83.64 -25.09 -9.28
CA GLU A 415 -82.85 -24.63 -8.07
C GLU A 415 -81.47 -25.43 -7.80
N PHE A 416 -80.60 -25.08 -6.78
CA PHE A 416 -79.40 -25.79 -6.12
C PHE A 416 -77.94 -25.80 -6.75
N SER A 417 -76.73 -26.07 -6.13
CA SER A 417 -76.13 -26.45 -4.78
C SER A 417 -74.55 -26.29 -4.65
N ASP A 418 -73.88 -26.55 -3.48
CA ASP A 418 -72.43 -26.29 -3.08
C ASP A 418 -71.56 -27.48 -2.51
N MET A 419 -70.21 -27.34 -2.31
CA MET A 419 -69.36 -27.91 -1.18
C MET A 419 -67.80 -27.65 -1.23
N ASP A 420 -67.11 -27.77 -0.06
CA ASP A 420 -65.67 -27.47 0.26
C ASP A 420 -64.59 -28.59 -0.10
N GLN A 421 -63.29 -28.68 0.32
CA GLN A 421 -62.35 -27.97 1.27
C GLN A 421 -60.83 -28.31 1.05
N VAL A 422 -59.92 -27.77 1.93
CA VAL A 422 -58.52 -28.19 2.34
C VAL A 422 -57.41 -27.11 2.16
N SER A 423 -56.50 -26.98 3.15
CA SER A 423 -55.51 -25.88 3.29
C SER A 423 -54.05 -26.32 3.48
N ILE A 424 -53.09 -25.53 2.95
CA ILE A 424 -51.63 -25.56 3.23
C ILE A 424 -51.15 -24.09 3.34
N PRO A 425 -50.23 -23.71 4.26
CA PRO A 425 -50.02 -22.31 4.63
C PRO A 425 -49.21 -21.45 3.63
N ASP A 426 -49.72 -20.22 3.49
CA ASP A 426 -49.17 -19.02 2.88
C ASP A 426 -47.64 -18.81 2.96
N TYR A 427 -47.01 -18.58 1.79
CA TYR A 427 -45.98 -17.57 1.55
C TYR A 427 -45.83 -17.31 0.04
N ASP A 428 -46.58 -16.35 -0.52
CA ASP A 428 -46.13 -15.48 -1.66
C ASP A 428 -47.24 -14.56 -2.19
N LYS A 429 -47.23 -13.26 -1.81
CA LYS A 429 -47.75 -12.12 -2.61
C LYS A 429 -47.60 -10.71 -1.98
N ARG A 430 -46.49 -10.43 -1.29
CA ARG A 430 -46.10 -9.03 -1.00
C ARG A 430 -44.62 -8.82 -1.33
N PRO A 431 -44.24 -7.77 -2.08
CA PRO A 431 -42.84 -7.41 -2.18
C PRO A 431 -42.35 -7.02 -0.78
N LEU A 432 -41.23 -7.61 -0.32
CA LEU A 432 -40.62 -7.25 0.95
C LEU A 432 -40.37 -5.74 0.98
N THR A 433 -40.66 -5.11 2.12
CA THR A 433 -40.30 -3.71 2.31
C THR A 433 -38.78 -3.56 2.31
N LEU A 434 -38.31 -2.36 1.97
CA LEU A 434 -36.88 -2.06 1.89
C LEU A 434 -36.14 -2.40 3.19
N GLU A 435 -36.83 -2.31 4.33
CA GLU A 435 -36.27 -2.57 5.66
C GLU A 435 -36.18 -4.07 5.99
N GLU A 436 -37.20 -4.86 5.65
CA GLU A 436 -37.14 -6.33 5.76
C GLU A 436 -36.02 -6.91 4.88
N LEU A 437 -35.85 -6.39 3.66
CA LEU A 437 -34.76 -6.76 2.76
C LEU A 437 -33.38 -6.37 3.34
N ARG A 438 -33.25 -5.19 3.94
CA ARG A 438 -32.03 -4.76 4.65
C ARG A 438 -31.69 -5.67 5.81
N GLN A 439 -32.67 -6.05 6.63
CA GLN A 439 -32.49 -6.95 7.76
C GLN A 439 -32.08 -8.36 7.30
N PHE A 440 -32.73 -8.89 6.25
CA PHE A 440 -32.38 -10.19 5.66
C PHE A 440 -30.94 -10.22 5.11
N VAL A 441 -30.56 -9.20 4.32
CA VAL A 441 -29.19 -9.06 3.79
C VAL A 441 -28.16 -8.91 4.91
N THR A 442 -28.46 -8.12 5.96
CA THR A 442 -27.58 -7.94 7.12
C THR A 442 -27.38 -9.26 7.87
N LYS A 443 -28.44 -10.04 8.07
CA LYS A 443 -28.38 -11.37 8.70
C LYS A 443 -27.52 -12.34 7.88
N MET A 444 -27.72 -12.41 6.56
CA MET A 444 -26.88 -13.22 5.67
C MET A 444 -25.40 -12.83 5.72
N ILE A 445 -25.08 -11.52 5.79
CA ILE A 445 -23.70 -11.04 5.89
C ILE A 445 -23.07 -11.46 7.22
N LEU A 446 -23.78 -11.36 8.33
CA LEU A 446 -23.30 -11.77 9.66
C LEU A 446 -23.05 -13.28 9.76
N GLU A 447 -23.94 -14.11 9.22
CA GLU A 447 -23.76 -15.57 9.16
C GLU A 447 -22.55 -15.96 8.28
N LYS A 448 -22.38 -15.28 7.13
CA LYS A 448 -21.23 -15.48 6.23
C LYS A 448 -19.90 -15.03 6.85
N GLU A 449 -19.89 -13.94 7.63
CA GLU A 449 -18.73 -13.52 8.44
C GLU A 449 -18.37 -14.56 9.53
N LYS A 450 -19.37 -15.09 10.24
CA LYS A 450 -19.16 -16.10 11.29
C LYS A 450 -18.46 -17.35 10.74
N VAL A 451 -18.98 -17.92 9.65
CA VAL A 451 -18.36 -19.09 8.98
C VAL A 451 -16.92 -18.80 8.54
N LYS A 452 -16.66 -17.59 8.00
CA LYS A 452 -15.33 -17.15 7.55
C LYS A 452 -14.33 -17.01 8.71
N ARG A 453 -14.79 -16.58 9.90
CA ARG A 453 -13.97 -16.52 11.13
C ARG A 453 -13.65 -17.93 11.65
N GLU A 454 -14.63 -18.82 11.72
CA GLU A 454 -14.42 -20.22 12.13
C GLU A 454 -13.44 -20.96 11.22
N ALA A 455 -13.51 -20.75 9.90
CA ALA A 455 -12.55 -21.29 8.94
C ALA A 455 -11.11 -20.78 9.18
N ARG A 456 -10.94 -19.49 9.49
CA ARG A 456 -9.62 -18.93 9.87
C ARG A 456 -9.07 -19.58 11.14
N VAL A 457 -9.89 -19.78 12.18
CA VAL A 457 -9.46 -20.44 13.43
C VAL A 457 -9.05 -21.89 13.20
N LYS A 458 -9.82 -22.66 12.42
CA LYS A 458 -9.46 -24.05 12.04
C LYS A 458 -8.11 -24.11 11.30
N ARG A 459 -7.88 -23.21 10.32
CA ARG A 459 -6.63 -23.14 9.56
C ARG A 459 -5.42 -22.71 10.41
N ALA A 460 -5.61 -21.86 11.41
CA ALA A 460 -4.57 -21.47 12.37
C ALA A 460 -4.17 -22.61 13.32
N ARG A 461 -5.13 -23.45 13.75
CA ARG A 461 -4.84 -24.64 14.58
C ARG A 461 -4.01 -25.67 13.81
N LEU A 462 -4.35 -25.96 12.56
CA LEU A 462 -3.58 -26.90 11.72
C LEU A 462 -2.10 -26.51 11.56
N LYS A 463 -1.81 -25.20 11.38
CA LYS A 463 -0.43 -24.71 11.30
C LYS A 463 0.37 -24.88 12.59
N LYS A 464 -0.26 -24.88 13.77
CA LYS A 464 0.44 -25.15 15.04
C LYS A 464 0.77 -26.63 15.23
N SER A 465 -0.08 -27.55 14.76
CA SER A 465 0.17 -29.00 14.88
C SER A 465 1.29 -29.55 13.98
N GLN A 466 1.69 -28.84 12.91
CA GLN A 466 2.74 -29.28 11.99
C GLN A 466 4.14 -28.73 12.31
N GLY A 467 4.28 -27.84 13.30
CA GLY A 467 5.55 -27.18 13.64
C GLY A 467 6.42 -27.88 14.70
N SER A 468 6.13 -29.13 15.06
CA SER A 468 6.72 -29.81 16.24
C SER A 468 7.32 -31.19 15.93
N VAL A 469 8.24 -31.25 14.95
CA VAL A 469 9.08 -32.44 14.71
C VAL A 469 10.54 -32.02 14.58
N HIS A 470 11.28 -32.03 15.71
CA HIS A 470 12.73 -31.94 15.68
C HIS A 470 13.33 -33.32 15.35
N PRO A 471 14.19 -33.46 14.32
CA PRO A 471 15.00 -34.66 14.15
C PRO A 471 16.09 -34.70 15.23
N LYS A 472 16.28 -35.86 15.87
CA LYS A 472 17.42 -36.10 16.75
C LYS A 472 18.65 -36.40 15.88
N THR A 473 19.71 -35.61 16.01
CA THR A 473 21.01 -35.94 15.42
C THR A 473 21.62 -37.13 16.13
N LEU A 474 21.99 -38.16 15.35
CA LEU A 474 22.82 -39.26 15.82
C LEU A 474 24.29 -38.82 15.76
N THR A 475 25.06 -39.07 16.82
CA THR A 475 26.52 -38.90 16.81
C THR A 475 27.20 -40.26 16.78
N GLN A 476 28.22 -40.36 15.92
CA GLN A 476 29.34 -41.29 15.99
C GLN A 476 30.62 -40.46 16.08
#